data_AF-E2C201-F1
#
_entry.id   AF-E2C201-F1
#
_cell.length_a   1.000
_cell.length_b   1.000
_cell.length_c   1.000
_cell.angle_alpha   90.00
_cell.angle_beta   90.00
_cell.angle_gamma   90.00
#
_symmetry.space_group_name_H-M   'P 1'
#
loop_
_entity.id
_entity.type
_entity.pdbx_description
1 polymer ?
#
loop_
_entity_poly.entity_id
_entity_poly.type
_entity_poly.pdbx_seq_one_letter_code
_entity_poly.pdbx_strand_id
1 'polypeptide(L)'
;MPRTRTDGSNENEVEAEPEGEYEYLIGVTMVFDVICSSTFDSRLKSPNFRWTITLFKTGYKKNLEADDLYDPLKVDRSSLLGDRLEKRWKIELENSKRRNRRPSLLKSIFRTFLFEYSMLGLVQILNEFVIRLGTPLLLGGLLRYFRKDSTLTYEVALCYAAGICVATAVNVLSGNQTIFNAFHIGAKVRVAVCSVVYRKALRLSKTALGETAPGKVVNLVANDVNRFDLVTIFIHYMWSAPLSAIVVAYILYTEVGYAGLIGIAAIFVVVPIQSYTGKLSSKFRLQTAIKTDERVRLMDEIISGVQVIKMYAWEKPFCALVEMARKLELRVVTKSSYIRGIYMTFNLFNTRMALYCTIISMLLFGHELSADKVFVVSSYFNVLAQTMCGMFVRGFAELAECMVAIRRLQYFLMYEEFQGNNIVVSKMLSNSYNGGINEHRQISNKVSRQDLPYIDDEVSNHEAREEVDLKKHNGLVIVASDLLRNTANIIEGERRN
;
A
#
# COMPACT_ATOMS: atom_id res chain seq x y z
N MET A 1 -70.99 -44.57 -9.54
CA MET A 1 -72.21 -44.16 -10.27
C MET A 1 -73.31 -43.91 -9.25
N PRO A 2 -74.20 -42.91 -9.44
CA PRO A 2 -73.97 -41.52 -9.88
C PRO A 2 -74.68 -40.53 -8.92
N ARG A 3 -74.30 -39.25 -8.85
CA ARG A 3 -74.98 -38.07 -9.45
C ARG A 3 -74.54 -36.86 -8.58
N THR A 4 -74.46 -35.58 -8.96
CA THR A 4 -74.59 -34.79 -10.19
C THR A 4 -74.10 -33.39 -9.81
N ARG A 5 -73.19 -32.87 -10.63
CA ARG A 5 -72.89 -31.47 -10.96
C ARG A 5 -74.01 -30.44 -10.70
N THR A 6 -73.66 -29.31 -10.10
CA THR A 6 -74.25 -28.00 -10.39
C THR A 6 -73.13 -26.97 -10.49
N ASP A 7 -72.96 -26.43 -11.70
CA ASP A 7 -72.20 -25.23 -12.02
C ASP A 7 -72.89 -24.01 -11.40
N GLY A 8 -72.07 -23.09 -10.88
CA GLY A 8 -72.48 -21.78 -10.40
C GLY A 8 -71.30 -20.83 -10.57
N SER A 9 -71.31 -20.13 -11.70
CA SER A 9 -70.41 -19.05 -12.10
C SER A 9 -70.19 -18.02 -10.99
N ASN A 10 -68.93 -17.60 -10.77
CA ASN A 10 -68.61 -16.21 -10.46
C ASN A 10 -67.13 -15.90 -10.79
N GLU A 11 -67.01 -14.91 -11.68
CA GLU A 11 -66.06 -13.80 -11.67
C GLU A 11 -64.56 -14.07 -11.89
N ASN A 12 -64.07 -13.36 -12.92
CA ASN A 12 -62.68 -13.22 -13.30
C ASN A 12 -61.88 -12.53 -12.17
N GLU A 13 -60.99 -13.26 -11.52
CA GLU A 13 -59.79 -12.67 -10.91
C GLU A 13 -58.58 -13.10 -11.74
N VAL A 14 -58.04 -12.15 -12.48
CA VAL A 14 -56.72 -12.26 -13.09
C VAL A 14 -55.72 -12.12 -11.96
N GLU A 15 -55.18 -13.24 -11.48
CA GLU A 15 -53.98 -13.25 -10.62
C GLU A 15 -52.83 -12.58 -11.40
N ALA A 16 -52.49 -11.36 -11.00
CA ALA A 16 -51.23 -10.74 -11.37
C ALA A 16 -50.11 -11.45 -10.60
N GLU A 17 -49.28 -12.21 -11.32
CA GLU A 17 -48.03 -12.76 -10.77
C GLU A 17 -47.17 -11.61 -10.18
N PRO A 18 -46.47 -11.83 -9.05
CA PRO A 18 -45.60 -10.81 -8.50
C PRO A 18 -44.32 -10.73 -9.34
N GLU A 19 -44.29 -9.80 -10.30
CA GLU A 19 -43.08 -9.43 -11.08
C GLU A 19 -41.90 -8.93 -10.19
N GLY A 20 -42.10 -8.80 -8.87
CA GLY A 20 -41.11 -8.26 -7.93
C GLY A 20 -40.07 -9.25 -7.40
N GLU A 21 -40.28 -10.57 -7.40
CA GLU A 21 -39.31 -11.51 -6.80
C GLU A 21 -38.09 -11.82 -7.69
N TYR A 22 -38.21 -11.62 -9.00
CA TYR A 22 -37.12 -11.87 -9.95
C TYR A 22 -36.09 -10.73 -9.99
N GLU A 23 -36.47 -9.48 -9.72
CA GLU A 23 -35.56 -8.34 -9.78
C GLU A 23 -34.48 -8.38 -8.68
N TYR A 24 -34.81 -8.89 -7.48
CA TYR A 24 -33.86 -8.96 -6.36
C TYR A 24 -32.80 -10.06 -6.54
N LEU A 25 -33.18 -11.21 -7.12
CA LEU A 25 -32.22 -12.27 -7.43
C LEU A 25 -31.28 -11.85 -8.57
N ILE A 26 -31.83 -11.15 -9.59
CA ILE A 26 -31.07 -10.62 -10.73
C ILE A 26 -30.00 -9.64 -10.24
N GLY A 27 -30.31 -8.75 -9.30
CA GLY A 27 -29.33 -7.79 -8.76
C GLY A 27 -28.15 -8.45 -8.04
N VAL A 28 -28.42 -9.50 -7.23
CA VAL A 28 -27.37 -10.24 -6.52
C VAL A 28 -26.53 -11.06 -7.51
N THR A 29 -27.15 -11.79 -8.44
CA THR A 29 -26.42 -12.54 -9.48
C THR A 29 -25.64 -11.62 -10.40
N MET A 30 -26.15 -10.43 -10.74
CA MET A 30 -25.45 -9.46 -11.58
C MET A 30 -24.24 -8.87 -10.86
N VAL A 31 -24.32 -8.59 -9.56
CA VAL A 31 -23.15 -8.19 -8.75
C VAL A 31 -22.13 -9.33 -8.69
N PHE A 32 -22.55 -10.57 -8.47
CA PHE A 32 -21.67 -11.73 -8.51
C PHE A 32 -21.05 -11.97 -9.90
N ASP A 33 -21.80 -11.77 -10.98
CA ASP A 33 -21.33 -11.90 -12.35
C ASP A 33 -20.41 -10.75 -12.74
N VAL A 34 -20.62 -9.53 -12.26
CA VAL A 34 -19.67 -8.41 -12.44
C VAL A 34 -18.38 -8.66 -11.66
N ILE A 35 -18.49 -9.13 -10.42
CA ILE A 35 -17.33 -9.49 -9.59
C ILE A 35 -16.56 -10.68 -10.19
N CYS A 36 -17.25 -11.72 -10.67
CA CYS A 36 -16.63 -12.90 -11.29
C CYS A 36 -16.15 -12.64 -12.73
N SER A 37 -16.85 -11.82 -13.52
CA SER A 37 -16.43 -11.44 -14.88
C SER A 37 -15.17 -10.56 -14.87
N SER A 38 -14.90 -9.85 -13.76
CA SER A 38 -13.62 -9.16 -13.55
C SER A 38 -12.41 -10.12 -13.42
N THR A 39 -12.63 -11.42 -13.21
CA THR A 39 -11.58 -12.45 -13.23
C THR A 39 -11.43 -13.06 -14.62
N PHE A 40 -10.35 -12.70 -15.31
CA PHE A 40 -10.10 -13.03 -16.72
C PHE A 40 -9.89 -14.53 -17.04
N ASP A 41 -9.82 -15.43 -16.05
CA ASP A 41 -9.58 -16.86 -16.29
C ASP A 41 -10.45 -17.78 -15.41
N SER A 42 -11.07 -18.77 -16.07
CA SER A 42 -11.86 -19.89 -15.55
C SER A 42 -11.38 -20.54 -14.24
N ARG A 43 -10.06 -20.63 -13.99
CA ARG A 43 -9.52 -21.22 -12.73
C ARG A 43 -9.58 -20.26 -11.54
N LEU A 44 -9.55 -18.96 -11.80
CA LEU A 44 -9.64 -17.89 -10.80
C LEU A 44 -11.09 -17.42 -10.58
N LYS A 45 -12.06 -17.96 -11.32
CA LYS A 45 -13.49 -17.63 -11.22
C LYS A 45 -14.20 -18.18 -9.98
N SER A 46 -13.54 -18.98 -9.13
CA SER A 46 -14.18 -19.45 -7.90
C SER A 46 -14.19 -18.31 -6.87
N PRO A 47 -15.36 -17.72 -6.52
CA PRO A 47 -15.45 -16.61 -5.58
C PRO A 47 -14.94 -16.95 -4.17
N ASN A 48 -14.85 -18.25 -3.85
CA ASN A 48 -14.42 -18.76 -2.54
C ASN A 48 -12.97 -19.29 -2.52
N PHE A 49 -12.12 -18.94 -3.49
CA PHE A 49 -10.71 -19.39 -3.57
C PHE A 49 -10.49 -20.91 -3.43
N ARG A 50 -11.48 -21.74 -3.79
CA ARG A 50 -11.45 -23.21 -3.54
C ARG A 50 -10.26 -23.92 -4.19
N TRP A 51 -9.71 -23.37 -5.26
CA TRP A 51 -8.53 -23.91 -5.95
C TRP A 51 -7.28 -23.99 -5.04
N THR A 52 -7.19 -23.14 -4.01
CA THR A 52 -6.06 -23.13 -3.05
C THR A 52 -6.11 -24.31 -2.07
N ILE A 53 -7.30 -24.88 -1.82
CA ILE A 53 -7.50 -25.95 -0.84
C ILE A 53 -6.63 -27.18 -1.16
N THR A 54 -6.49 -27.51 -2.45
CA THR A 54 -5.65 -28.63 -2.87
C THR A 54 -4.19 -28.42 -2.49
N LEU A 55 -3.66 -27.20 -2.68
CA LEU A 55 -2.29 -26.86 -2.31
C LEU A 55 -2.10 -26.92 -0.79
N PHE A 56 -3.06 -26.40 -0.01
CA PHE A 56 -3.01 -26.48 1.45
C PHE A 56 -3.08 -27.93 1.95
N LYS A 57 -3.89 -28.79 1.33
CA LYS A 57 -3.93 -30.22 1.66
C LYS A 57 -2.61 -30.91 1.37
N THR A 58 -1.93 -30.57 0.27
CA THR A 58 -0.60 -31.10 -0.06
C THR A 58 0.43 -30.60 0.95
N GLY A 59 0.45 -29.30 1.25
CA GLY A 59 1.36 -28.68 2.22
C GLY A 59 1.15 -29.15 3.67
N TYR A 60 -0.06 -29.61 4.01
CA TYR A 60 -0.33 -30.25 5.31
C TYR A 60 0.29 -31.66 5.40
N LYS A 61 0.40 -32.37 4.27
CA LYS A 61 0.91 -33.75 4.21
C LYS A 61 2.42 -33.81 3.99
N LYS A 62 2.99 -32.87 3.25
CA LYS A 62 4.41 -32.80 2.93
C LYS A 62 4.91 -31.37 2.87
N ASN A 63 6.21 -31.19 3.05
CA ASN A 63 6.86 -29.93 2.70
C ASN A 63 6.69 -29.69 1.19
N LEU A 64 6.24 -28.49 0.84
CA LEU A 64 6.01 -28.12 -0.56
C LEU A 64 7.34 -27.95 -1.30
N GLU A 65 7.45 -28.58 -2.46
CA GLU A 65 8.57 -28.43 -3.37
C GLU A 65 8.18 -27.52 -4.56
N ALA A 66 9.15 -27.07 -5.35
CA ALA A 66 8.89 -26.18 -6.48
C ALA A 66 7.93 -26.81 -7.52
N ASP A 67 7.99 -28.13 -7.68
CA ASP A 67 7.15 -28.89 -8.61
C ASP A 67 5.68 -29.00 -8.16
N ASP A 68 5.39 -28.77 -6.87
CA ASP A 68 4.02 -28.74 -6.34
C ASP A 68 3.29 -27.42 -6.61
N LEU A 69 4.02 -26.40 -7.06
CA LEU A 69 3.49 -25.07 -7.31
C LEU A 69 2.85 -24.99 -8.69
N TYR A 70 1.78 -24.21 -8.79
CA TYR A 70 1.12 -23.97 -10.06
C TYR A 70 1.97 -23.09 -10.97
N ASP A 71 2.02 -23.45 -12.24
CA ASP A 71 2.56 -22.58 -13.27
C ASP A 71 1.81 -21.24 -13.34
N PRO A 72 2.52 -20.13 -13.65
CA PRO A 72 1.89 -18.84 -13.84
C PRO A 72 0.93 -18.88 -15.03
N LEU A 73 -0.17 -18.13 -14.91
CA LEU A 73 -1.16 -18.03 -15.98
C LEU A 73 -0.51 -17.46 -17.25
N LYS A 74 -1.01 -17.89 -18.41
CA LYS A 74 -0.49 -17.42 -19.72
C LYS A 74 -0.60 -15.90 -19.88
N VAL A 75 -1.64 -15.30 -19.29
CA VAL A 75 -1.91 -13.85 -19.30
C VAL A 75 -0.89 -13.08 -18.43
N ASP A 76 -0.27 -13.75 -17.47
CA ASP A 76 0.65 -13.13 -16.48
C ASP A 76 2.12 -13.33 -16.83
N ARG A 77 2.41 -13.96 -17.99
CA ARG A 77 3.78 -14.19 -18.43
C ARG A 77 4.52 -12.88 -18.70
N SER A 78 5.80 -12.85 -18.31
CA SER A 78 6.66 -11.67 -18.41
C SER A 78 6.84 -11.15 -19.84
N SER A 79 6.87 -12.05 -20.83
CA SER A 79 6.97 -11.67 -22.25
C SER A 79 5.79 -10.80 -22.67
N LEU A 80 4.56 -11.29 -22.46
CA LEU A 80 3.34 -10.59 -22.85
C LEU A 80 3.19 -9.24 -22.13
N LEU A 81 3.36 -9.23 -20.81
CA LEU A 81 3.21 -8.02 -19.99
C LEU A 81 4.31 -6.99 -20.30
N GLY A 82 5.55 -7.45 -20.47
CA GLY A 82 6.69 -6.61 -20.87
C GLY A 82 6.50 -5.99 -22.26
N ASP A 83 6.04 -6.78 -23.24
CA ASP A 83 5.78 -6.31 -24.61
C ASP A 83 4.67 -5.27 -24.66
N ARG A 84 3.57 -5.49 -23.91
CA ARG A 84 2.47 -4.53 -23.78
C ARG A 84 2.97 -3.18 -23.26
N LEU A 85 3.76 -3.17 -22.19
CA LEU A 85 4.28 -1.95 -21.58
C LEU A 85 5.36 -1.29 -22.47
N GLU A 86 6.29 -2.06 -23.05
CA GLU A 86 7.33 -1.53 -23.93
C GLU A 86 6.73 -0.83 -25.16
N LYS A 87 5.68 -1.42 -25.77
CA LYS A 87 4.96 -0.79 -26.89
C LYS A 87 4.37 0.56 -26.50
N ARG A 88 3.71 0.65 -25.33
CA ARG A 88 3.12 1.90 -24.84
C ARG A 88 4.18 2.94 -24.46
N TRP A 89 5.30 2.49 -23.87
CA TRP A 89 6.43 3.35 -23.54
C TRP A 89 7.07 3.98 -24.78
N LYS A 90 7.30 3.20 -25.85
CA LYS A 90 7.81 3.71 -27.14
C LYS A 90 6.88 4.76 -27.75
N ILE A 91 5.57 4.49 -27.76
CA ILE A 91 4.55 5.44 -28.22
C ILE A 91 4.58 6.74 -27.39
N GLU A 92 4.76 6.65 -26.07
CA GLU A 92 4.86 7.84 -25.21
C GLU A 92 6.15 8.62 -25.46
N LEU A 93 7.28 7.96 -25.73
CA LEU A 93 8.54 8.61 -26.11
C LEU A 93 8.41 9.38 -27.43
N GLU A 94 7.82 8.78 -28.46
CA GLU A 94 7.58 9.44 -29.75
C GLU A 94 6.62 10.63 -29.62
N ASN A 95 5.51 10.45 -28.92
CA ASN A 95 4.54 11.53 -28.68
C ASN A 95 5.15 12.67 -27.86
N SER A 96 6.06 12.36 -26.95
CA SER A 96 6.72 13.35 -26.11
C SER A 96 7.74 14.16 -26.90
N LYS A 97 8.48 13.52 -27.82
CA LYS A 97 9.33 14.21 -28.81
C LYS A 97 8.51 15.14 -29.72
N ARG A 98 7.39 14.66 -30.27
CA ARG A 98 6.51 15.46 -31.15
C ARG A 98 5.89 16.68 -30.46
N ARG A 99 5.56 16.56 -29.18
CA ARG A 99 4.91 17.62 -28.39
C ARG A 99 5.89 18.42 -27.51
N ASN A 100 7.20 18.23 -27.70
CA ASN A 100 8.27 18.82 -26.90
C ASN A 100 8.02 18.78 -25.38
N ARG A 101 7.56 17.64 -24.88
CA ARG A 101 7.27 17.41 -23.45
C ARG A 101 8.16 16.32 -22.86
N ARG A 102 8.28 16.29 -21.53
CA ARG A 102 8.96 15.19 -20.84
C ARG A 102 8.09 13.92 -20.90
N PRO A 103 8.66 12.75 -21.25
CA PRO A 103 7.92 11.49 -21.25
C PRO A 103 7.53 11.11 -19.81
N SER A 104 6.40 10.42 -19.65
CA SER A 104 5.90 9.98 -18.33
C SER A 104 5.71 8.46 -18.28
N LEU A 105 6.45 7.80 -17.38
CA LEU A 105 6.33 6.35 -17.17
C LEU A 105 4.98 6.02 -16.51
N LEU A 106 4.55 6.81 -15.52
CA LEU A 106 3.25 6.67 -14.87
C LEU A 106 2.11 6.61 -15.89
N LYS A 107 2.12 7.53 -16.85
CA LYS A 107 1.10 7.59 -17.91
C LYS A 107 1.11 6.34 -18.80
N SER A 108 2.29 5.80 -19.08
CA SER A 108 2.44 4.59 -19.90
C SER A 108 1.93 3.36 -19.15
N ILE A 109 2.25 3.23 -17.85
CA ILE A 109 1.72 2.17 -16.99
C ILE A 109 0.20 2.26 -16.91
N PHE A 110 -0.33 3.43 -16.55
CA PHE A 110 -1.76 3.65 -16.40
C PHE A 110 -2.54 3.34 -17.69
N ARG A 111 -2.04 3.76 -18.86
CA ARG A 111 -2.66 3.43 -20.15
C ARG A 111 -2.53 1.96 -20.55
N THR A 112 -1.52 1.24 -20.05
CA THR A 112 -1.32 -0.18 -20.36
C THR A 112 -2.32 -1.05 -19.61
N PHE A 113 -2.63 -0.68 -18.36
CA PHE A 113 -3.49 -1.43 -17.45
C PHE A 113 -4.83 -0.71 -17.16
N LEU A 114 -5.22 0.24 -18.01
CA LEU A 114 -6.37 1.12 -17.76
C LEU A 114 -7.66 0.32 -17.59
N PHE A 115 -7.85 -0.72 -18.41
CA PHE A 115 -9.05 -1.55 -18.36
C PHE A 115 -9.12 -2.32 -17.04
N GLU A 116 -8.00 -2.93 -16.64
CA GLU A 116 -7.87 -3.69 -15.40
C GLU A 116 -8.13 -2.80 -14.17
N TYR A 117 -7.54 -1.61 -14.13
CA TYR A 117 -7.81 -0.62 -13.07
C TYR A 117 -9.25 -0.09 -13.10
N SER A 118 -9.84 0.11 -14.28
CA SER A 118 -11.22 0.61 -14.38
C SER A 118 -12.24 -0.40 -13.86
N MET A 119 -12.04 -1.70 -14.15
CA MET A 119 -12.88 -2.78 -13.60
C MET A 119 -12.78 -2.84 -12.07
N LEU A 120 -11.56 -2.74 -11.52
CA LEU A 120 -11.35 -2.68 -10.08
C LEU A 120 -12.06 -1.47 -9.45
N GLY A 121 -12.02 -0.32 -10.12
CA GLY A 121 -12.71 0.89 -9.69
C GLY A 121 -14.23 0.75 -9.68
N LEU A 122 -14.83 0.08 -10.67
CA LEU A 122 -16.27 -0.16 -10.72
C LEU A 122 -16.73 -1.06 -9.55
N VAL A 123 -15.98 -2.13 -9.27
CA VAL A 123 -16.25 -3.00 -8.11
C VAL A 123 -16.10 -2.22 -6.79
N GLN A 124 -15.10 -1.33 -6.70
CA GLN A 124 -14.95 -0.45 -5.54
C GLN A 124 -16.14 0.49 -5.35
N ILE A 125 -16.72 1.04 -6.42
CA ILE A 125 -17.93 1.89 -6.33
C ILE A 125 -19.07 1.10 -5.71
N LEU A 126 -19.33 -0.11 -6.21
CA LEU A 126 -20.41 -0.97 -5.70
C LEU A 126 -20.18 -1.33 -4.23
N ASN A 127 -18.98 -1.76 -3.87
CA ASN A 127 -18.67 -2.13 -2.49
C ASN A 127 -18.79 -0.96 -1.52
N GLU A 128 -18.18 0.17 -1.87
CA GLU A 128 -18.09 1.31 -0.95
C GLU A 128 -19.42 2.05 -0.85
N PHE A 129 -20.06 2.40 -1.97
CA PHE A 129 -21.25 3.26 -1.95
C PHE A 129 -22.57 2.50 -1.80
N VAL A 130 -22.69 1.29 -2.36
CA VAL A 130 -23.96 0.53 -2.29
C VAL A 130 -23.98 -0.32 -1.03
N ILE A 131 -23.00 -1.21 -0.88
CA ILE A 131 -23.04 -2.21 0.18
C ILE A 131 -22.66 -1.60 1.53
N ARG A 132 -21.52 -0.91 1.59
CA ARG A 132 -20.95 -0.44 2.86
C ARG A 132 -21.69 0.77 3.44
N LEU A 133 -22.14 1.71 2.62
CA LEU A 133 -23.00 2.82 3.07
C LEU A 133 -24.48 2.45 3.22
N GLY A 134 -24.96 1.43 2.47
CA GLY A 134 -26.35 0.95 2.57
C GLY A 134 -26.62 0.11 3.81
N THR A 135 -25.64 -0.67 4.29
CA THR A 135 -25.84 -1.56 5.46
C THR A 135 -26.29 -0.82 6.73
N PRO A 136 -25.73 0.36 7.11
CA PRO A 136 -26.25 1.14 8.22
C PRO A 136 -27.70 1.62 8.04
N LEU A 137 -28.15 1.94 6.82
CA LEU A 137 -29.54 2.34 6.57
C LEU A 137 -30.50 1.17 6.80
N LEU A 138 -30.15 -0.02 6.34
CA LEU A 138 -30.93 -1.24 6.59
C LEU A 138 -31.02 -1.53 8.10
N LEU A 139 -29.91 -1.35 8.83
CA LEU A 139 -29.89 -1.47 10.29
C LEU A 139 -30.81 -0.43 10.96
N GLY A 140 -30.78 0.82 10.50
CA GLY A 140 -31.71 1.86 10.97
C GLY A 140 -33.17 1.50 10.74
N GLY A 141 -33.50 1.01 9.55
CA GLY A 141 -34.85 0.53 9.20
C GLY A 141 -35.33 -0.60 10.11
N LEU A 142 -34.46 -1.58 10.37
CA LEU A 142 -34.75 -2.68 11.30
C LEU A 142 -34.97 -2.18 12.73
N LEU A 143 -34.16 -1.23 13.20
CA LEU A 143 -34.28 -0.68 14.56
C LEU A 143 -35.55 0.19 14.73
N ARG A 144 -36.05 0.81 13.65
CA ARG A 144 -37.32 1.57 13.68
C ARG A 144 -38.52 0.66 13.97
N TYR A 145 -38.49 -0.61 13.59
CA TYR A 145 -39.55 -1.58 13.95
C TYR A 145 -39.68 -1.77 15.46
N PHE A 146 -38.56 -1.74 16.20
CA PHE A 146 -38.55 -1.93 17.66
C PHE A 146 -38.93 -0.66 18.46
N ARG A 147 -39.27 0.46 17.80
CA ARG A 147 -39.79 1.64 18.47
C ARG A 147 -41.23 1.41 18.92
N LYS A 148 -41.61 2.01 20.06
CA LYS A 148 -42.99 1.90 20.59
C LYS A 148 -44.06 2.46 19.64
N ASP A 149 -43.70 3.43 18.81
CA ASP A 149 -44.61 4.10 17.87
C ASP A 149 -44.46 3.55 16.43
N SER A 150 -43.96 2.33 16.26
CA SER A 150 -43.68 1.80 14.92
C SER A 150 -44.97 1.43 14.18
N THR A 151 -45.08 1.90 12.93
CA THR A 151 -46.13 1.51 11.97
C THR A 151 -45.69 0.37 11.05
N LEU A 152 -44.48 -0.17 11.28
CA LEU A 152 -43.83 -1.13 10.40
C LEU A 152 -44.36 -2.54 10.67
N THR A 153 -44.79 -3.22 9.61
CA THR A 153 -45.19 -4.64 9.65
C THR A 153 -43.98 -5.54 9.90
N TYR A 154 -44.20 -6.67 10.57
CA TYR A 154 -43.19 -7.69 10.82
C TYR A 154 -42.48 -8.17 9.54
N GLU A 155 -43.21 -8.30 8.43
CA GLU A 155 -42.66 -8.70 7.12
C GLU A 155 -41.60 -7.73 6.62
N VAL A 156 -41.84 -6.42 6.73
CA VAL A 156 -40.88 -5.37 6.32
C VAL A 156 -39.62 -5.42 7.18
N ALA A 157 -39.76 -5.68 8.50
CA ALA A 157 -38.62 -5.86 9.38
C ALA A 157 -37.78 -7.10 9.00
N LEU A 158 -38.45 -8.19 8.59
CA LEU A 158 -37.79 -9.41 8.12
C LEU A 158 -37.05 -9.16 6.80
N CYS A 159 -37.60 -8.36 5.89
CA CYS A 159 -36.91 -7.91 4.68
C CYS A 159 -35.64 -7.10 5.00
N TYR A 160 -35.69 -6.17 5.97
CA TYR A 160 -34.48 -5.45 6.40
C TYR A 160 -33.42 -6.38 6.98
N ALA A 161 -33.81 -7.33 7.84
CA ALA A 161 -32.90 -8.31 8.42
C ALA A 161 -32.25 -9.20 7.34
N ALA A 162 -33.05 -9.73 6.40
CA ALA A 162 -32.56 -10.49 5.26
C ALA A 162 -31.60 -9.65 4.40
N GLY A 163 -31.95 -8.38 4.14
CA GLY A 163 -31.10 -7.43 3.44
C GLY A 163 -29.74 -7.23 4.12
N ILE A 164 -29.68 -7.12 5.45
CA ILE A 164 -28.42 -7.00 6.20
C ILE A 164 -27.58 -8.28 6.05
N CYS A 165 -28.18 -9.46 6.16
CA CYS A 165 -27.48 -10.74 5.98
C CYS A 165 -26.88 -10.85 4.58
N VAL A 166 -27.67 -10.55 3.54
CA VAL A 166 -27.23 -10.56 2.14
C VAL A 166 -26.13 -9.52 1.91
N ALA A 167 -26.35 -8.27 2.33
CA ALA A 167 -25.36 -7.20 2.18
C ALA A 167 -24.03 -7.54 2.85
N THR A 168 -24.07 -8.14 4.05
CA THR A 168 -22.86 -8.55 4.77
C THR A 168 -22.14 -9.69 4.05
N ALA A 169 -22.88 -10.69 3.55
CA ALA A 169 -22.28 -11.79 2.78
C ALA A 169 -21.62 -11.30 1.48
N VAL A 170 -22.31 -10.43 0.73
CA VAL A 170 -21.77 -9.84 -0.50
C VAL A 170 -20.56 -8.94 -0.19
N ASN A 171 -20.59 -8.15 0.88
CA ASN A 171 -19.47 -7.32 1.31
C ASN A 171 -18.20 -8.16 1.55
N VAL A 172 -18.32 -9.28 2.27
CA VAL A 172 -17.19 -10.16 2.57
C VAL A 172 -16.63 -10.78 1.30
N LEU A 173 -17.48 -11.32 0.43
CA LEU A 173 -17.05 -11.98 -0.81
C LEU A 173 -16.40 -10.98 -1.77
N SER A 174 -17.09 -9.87 -2.02
CA SER A 174 -16.62 -8.82 -2.92
C SER A 174 -15.38 -8.10 -2.40
N GLY A 175 -15.29 -7.85 -1.10
CA GLY A 175 -14.13 -7.22 -0.47
C GLY A 175 -12.87 -8.07 -0.62
N ASN A 176 -12.96 -9.38 -0.33
CA ASN A 176 -11.84 -10.29 -0.51
C ASN A 176 -11.42 -10.41 -2.00
N GLN A 177 -12.39 -10.50 -2.91
CA GLN A 177 -12.11 -10.55 -4.34
C GLN A 177 -11.43 -9.26 -4.84
N THR A 178 -11.87 -8.10 -4.34
CA THR A 178 -11.29 -6.79 -4.69
C THR A 178 -9.84 -6.71 -4.26
N ILE A 179 -9.52 -7.12 -3.01
CA ILE A 179 -8.14 -7.14 -2.51
C ILE A 179 -7.26 -8.08 -3.33
N PHE A 180 -7.75 -9.29 -3.61
CA PHE A 180 -7.02 -10.26 -4.43
C PHE A 180 -6.76 -9.73 -5.85
N ASN A 181 -7.78 -9.19 -6.51
CA ASN A 181 -7.66 -8.60 -7.84
C ASN A 181 -6.69 -7.41 -7.83
N ALA A 182 -6.71 -6.58 -6.79
CA ALA A 182 -5.77 -5.47 -6.63
C ALA A 182 -4.32 -5.96 -6.54
N PHE A 183 -4.03 -6.95 -5.68
CA PHE A 183 -2.70 -7.56 -5.61
C PHE A 183 -2.26 -8.18 -6.94
N HIS A 184 -3.17 -8.85 -7.62
CA HIS A 184 -2.90 -9.48 -8.90
C HIS A 184 -2.56 -8.46 -10.00
N ILE A 185 -3.30 -7.34 -10.07
CA ILE A 185 -2.99 -6.24 -10.99
C ILE A 185 -1.64 -5.58 -10.62
N GLY A 186 -1.38 -5.35 -9.34
CA GLY A 186 -0.09 -4.85 -8.85
C GLY A 186 1.08 -5.74 -9.29
N ALA A 187 0.95 -7.06 -9.14
CA ALA A 187 1.92 -8.04 -9.60
C ALA A 187 2.13 -8.00 -11.13
N LYS A 188 1.06 -7.82 -11.93
CA LYS A 188 1.18 -7.64 -13.39
C LYS A 188 2.00 -6.40 -13.75
N VAL A 189 1.74 -5.28 -13.07
CA VAL A 189 2.51 -4.04 -13.26
C VAL A 189 3.97 -4.28 -12.90
N ARG A 190 4.24 -4.92 -11.76
CA ARG A 190 5.61 -5.25 -11.32
C ARG A 190 6.34 -6.07 -12.37
N VAL A 191 5.76 -7.17 -12.84
CA VAL A 191 6.38 -8.04 -13.85
C VAL A 191 6.65 -7.28 -15.15
N ALA A 192 5.72 -6.44 -15.60
CA ALA A 192 5.90 -5.63 -16.80
C ALA A 192 7.06 -4.64 -16.66
N VAL A 193 7.11 -3.90 -15.55
CA VAL A 193 8.16 -2.92 -15.27
C VAL A 193 9.53 -3.60 -15.14
N CYS A 194 9.62 -4.71 -14.41
CA CYS A 194 10.85 -5.51 -14.31
C CYS A 194 11.36 -5.94 -15.70
N SER A 195 10.47 -6.42 -16.58
CA SER A 195 10.85 -6.81 -17.94
C SER A 195 11.40 -5.63 -18.75
N VAL A 196 10.78 -4.45 -18.67
CA VAL A 196 11.22 -3.26 -19.42
C VAL A 196 12.56 -2.73 -18.86
N VAL A 197 12.73 -2.71 -17.53
CA VAL A 197 13.99 -2.33 -16.87
C VAL A 197 15.12 -3.27 -17.28
N TYR A 198 14.88 -4.58 -17.26
CA TYR A 198 15.87 -5.58 -17.66
C TYR A 198 16.28 -5.43 -19.13
N ARG A 199 15.31 -5.27 -20.05
CA ARG A 199 15.58 -5.03 -21.47
C ARG A 199 16.36 -3.73 -21.70
N LYS A 200 16.05 -2.67 -20.93
CA LYS A 200 16.79 -1.41 -20.99
C LYS A 200 18.23 -1.58 -20.53
N ALA A 201 18.46 -2.29 -19.42
CA ALA A 201 19.80 -2.54 -18.88
C ALA A 201 20.73 -3.20 -19.91
N LEU A 202 20.19 -4.12 -20.72
CA LEU A 202 20.92 -4.79 -21.80
C LEU A 202 21.23 -3.89 -23.01
N ARG A 203 20.62 -2.71 -23.12
CA ARG A 203 20.77 -1.76 -24.24
C ARG A 203 21.53 -0.49 -23.87
N LEU A 204 21.98 -0.33 -22.63
CA LEU A 204 22.69 0.88 -22.17
C LEU A 204 24.04 1.06 -22.86
N SER A 205 24.44 2.31 -23.08
CA SER A 205 25.79 2.65 -23.54
C SER A 205 26.84 2.35 -22.45
N LYS A 206 28.12 2.17 -22.83
CA LYS A 206 29.21 1.90 -21.86
C LYS A 206 29.38 3.04 -20.84
N THR A 207 29.18 4.30 -21.27
CA THR A 207 29.20 5.49 -20.39
C THR A 207 28.04 5.47 -19.41
N ALA A 208 26.81 5.25 -19.87
CA ALA A 208 25.64 5.16 -18.99
C ALA A 208 25.71 3.95 -18.04
N LEU A 209 26.30 2.84 -18.50
CA LEU A 209 26.53 1.64 -17.67
C LEU A 209 27.60 1.90 -16.59
N GLY A 210 28.61 2.72 -16.87
CA GLY A 210 29.59 3.16 -15.87
C GLY A 210 28.99 4.05 -14.78
N GLU A 211 28.03 4.92 -15.14
CA GLU A 211 27.31 5.78 -14.18
C GLU A 211 26.25 5.02 -13.36
N THR A 212 25.73 3.93 -13.93
CA THR A 212 24.77 3.02 -13.29
C THR A 212 25.47 1.78 -12.76
N ALA A 213 26.11 1.92 -11.58
CA ALA A 213 26.64 0.77 -10.85
C ALA A 213 25.60 -0.37 -10.81
N PRO A 214 25.96 -1.64 -11.09
CA PRO A 214 25.01 -2.75 -11.16
C PRO A 214 24.09 -2.86 -9.94
N GLY A 215 24.59 -2.51 -8.75
CA GLY A 215 23.81 -2.46 -7.51
C GLY A 215 22.63 -1.47 -7.56
N LYS A 216 22.72 -0.37 -8.29
CA LYS A 216 21.59 0.57 -8.49
C LYS A 216 20.45 -0.08 -9.25
N VAL A 217 20.75 -0.88 -10.28
CA VAL A 217 19.73 -1.60 -11.07
C VAL A 217 19.06 -2.68 -10.24
N VAL A 218 19.85 -3.45 -9.47
CA VAL A 218 19.32 -4.45 -8.54
C VAL A 218 18.42 -3.79 -7.50
N ASN A 219 18.81 -2.64 -6.94
CA ASN A 219 17.99 -1.90 -6.00
C ASN A 219 16.68 -1.38 -6.62
N LEU A 220 16.70 -0.90 -7.86
CA LEU A 220 15.48 -0.51 -8.59
C LEU A 220 14.51 -1.69 -8.69
N VAL A 221 14.99 -2.85 -9.15
CA VAL A 221 14.13 -4.04 -9.33
C VAL A 221 13.63 -4.60 -8.00
N ALA A 222 14.51 -4.67 -6.99
CA ALA A 222 14.19 -5.28 -5.70
C ALA A 222 13.32 -4.40 -4.80
N ASN A 223 13.51 -3.08 -4.79
CA ASN A 223 12.81 -2.19 -3.86
C ASN A 223 11.73 -1.34 -4.55
N ASP A 224 12.05 -0.73 -5.70
CA ASP A 224 11.16 0.27 -6.31
C ASP A 224 9.97 -0.38 -7.01
N VAL A 225 10.18 -1.53 -7.67
CA VAL A 225 9.08 -2.21 -8.37
C VAL A 225 8.11 -2.90 -7.40
N ASN A 226 8.55 -3.34 -6.22
CA ASN A 226 7.66 -3.94 -5.22
C ASN A 226 6.61 -2.95 -4.67
N ARG A 227 6.81 -1.64 -4.84
CA ARG A 227 5.84 -0.61 -4.41
C ARG A 227 4.53 -0.64 -5.21
N PHE A 228 4.56 -1.15 -6.45
CA PHE A 228 3.35 -1.24 -7.27
C PHE A 228 2.31 -2.21 -6.69
N ASP A 229 2.74 -3.26 -5.97
CA ASP A 229 1.83 -4.25 -5.38
C ASP A 229 0.89 -3.63 -4.34
N LEU A 230 1.44 -2.79 -3.45
CA LEU A 230 0.68 -2.19 -2.35
C LEU A 230 -0.17 -1.01 -2.84
N VAL A 231 0.36 -0.19 -3.73
CA VAL A 231 -0.32 1.03 -4.22
C VAL A 231 -1.63 0.72 -4.94
N THR A 232 -1.69 -0.39 -5.67
CA THR A 232 -2.90 -0.81 -6.39
C THR A 232 -4.11 -1.02 -5.46
N ILE A 233 -3.88 -1.40 -4.20
CA ILE A 233 -4.94 -1.54 -3.19
C ILE A 233 -5.50 -0.17 -2.79
N PHE A 234 -4.63 0.82 -2.62
CA PHE A 234 -5.01 2.12 -2.08
C PHE A 234 -5.47 3.13 -3.12
N ILE A 235 -5.14 2.94 -4.40
CA ILE A 235 -5.40 3.93 -5.45
C ILE A 235 -6.89 4.29 -5.56
N HIS A 236 -7.79 3.33 -5.42
CA HIS A 236 -9.23 3.59 -5.50
C HIS A 236 -9.79 4.26 -4.25
N TYR A 237 -9.17 4.05 -3.08
CA TYR A 237 -9.53 4.76 -1.85
C TYR A 237 -9.22 6.26 -1.91
N MET A 238 -8.31 6.72 -2.79
CA MET A 238 -7.95 8.14 -2.89
C MET A 238 -9.10 9.02 -3.36
N TRP A 239 -9.93 8.52 -4.26
CA TRP A 239 -11.11 9.26 -4.74
C TRP A 239 -12.38 8.77 -4.03
N SER A 240 -12.48 7.48 -3.69
CA SER A 240 -13.69 6.94 -3.06
C SER A 240 -13.85 7.40 -1.62
N ALA A 241 -12.77 7.53 -0.84
CA ALA A 241 -12.88 7.90 0.57
C ALA A 241 -13.37 9.35 0.76
N PRO A 242 -12.83 10.38 0.08
CA PRO A 242 -13.37 11.74 0.18
C PRO A 242 -14.83 11.83 -0.25
N LEU A 243 -15.20 11.13 -1.33
CA LEU A 243 -16.58 11.11 -1.80
C LEU A 243 -17.51 10.40 -0.79
N SER A 244 -17.08 9.28 -0.21
CA SER A 244 -17.80 8.58 0.86
C SER A 244 -17.98 9.48 2.09
N ALA A 245 -16.99 10.30 2.45
CA ALA A 245 -17.08 11.22 3.57
C ALA A 245 -18.14 12.31 3.35
N ILE A 246 -18.24 12.83 2.13
CA ILE A 246 -19.29 13.78 1.74
C ILE A 246 -20.67 13.13 1.83
N VAL A 247 -20.83 11.92 1.30
CA VAL A 247 -22.11 11.18 1.36
C VAL A 247 -22.50 10.87 2.81
N VAL A 248 -21.56 10.40 3.64
CA VAL A 248 -21.79 10.15 5.07
C VAL A 248 -22.15 11.44 5.80
N ALA A 249 -21.48 12.56 5.51
CA ALA A 249 -21.80 13.84 6.12
C ALA A 249 -23.23 14.28 5.77
N TYR A 250 -23.65 14.09 4.53
CA TYR A 250 -25.03 14.34 4.09
C TYR A 250 -26.04 13.46 4.85
N ILE A 251 -25.79 12.15 4.93
CA ILE A 251 -26.67 11.21 5.64
C ILE A 251 -26.77 11.54 7.14
N LEU A 252 -25.64 11.85 7.79
CA LEU A 252 -25.62 12.24 9.20
C LEU A 252 -26.38 13.56 9.44
N TYR A 253 -26.28 14.51 8.51
CA TYR A 253 -27.05 15.74 8.56
C TYR A 253 -28.55 15.49 8.39
N THR A 254 -28.97 14.55 7.54
CA THR A 254 -30.40 14.21 7.40
C THR A 254 -30.96 13.47 8.61
N GLU A 255 -30.19 12.60 9.27
CA GLU A 255 -30.69 11.81 10.41
C GLU A 255 -30.67 12.60 11.74
N VAL A 256 -29.68 13.48 11.93
CA VAL A 256 -29.41 14.12 13.23
C VAL A 256 -29.07 15.62 13.13
N GLY A 257 -29.22 16.22 11.95
CA GLY A 257 -28.96 17.65 11.75
C GLY A 257 -27.52 18.05 12.06
N TYR A 258 -27.36 19.22 12.67
CA TYR A 258 -26.06 19.79 12.99
C TYR A 258 -25.24 18.97 14.00
N ALA A 259 -25.89 18.15 14.84
CA ALA A 259 -25.19 17.30 15.81
C ALA A 259 -24.23 16.30 15.12
N GLY A 260 -24.64 15.74 13.98
CA GLY A 260 -23.79 14.83 13.20
C GLY A 260 -22.52 15.49 12.67
N LEU A 261 -22.62 16.76 12.27
CA LEU A 261 -21.47 17.54 11.78
C LEU A 261 -20.47 17.86 12.90
N ILE A 262 -20.94 18.04 14.14
CA ILE A 262 -20.07 18.24 15.31
C ILE A 262 -19.25 16.96 15.59
N GLY A 263 -19.83 15.78 15.44
CA GLY A 263 -19.09 14.52 15.52
C GLY A 263 -18.01 14.38 14.45
N ILE A 264 -18.31 14.80 13.21
CA ILE A 264 -17.31 14.86 12.13
C ILE A 264 -16.18 15.84 12.48
N ALA A 265 -16.51 17.03 13.00
CA ALA A 265 -15.52 17.99 13.44
C ALA A 265 -14.59 17.42 14.53
N ALA A 266 -15.13 16.64 15.47
CA ALA A 266 -14.33 15.94 16.49
C ALA A 266 -13.32 14.96 15.86
N ILE A 267 -13.69 14.23 14.81
CA ILE A 267 -12.77 13.36 14.06
C ILE A 267 -11.63 14.20 13.44
N PHE A 268 -11.96 15.32 12.80
CA PHE A 268 -10.97 16.20 12.18
C PHE A 268 -9.97 16.78 13.18
N VAL A 269 -10.34 16.97 14.45
CA VAL A 269 -9.42 17.40 15.51
C VAL A 269 -8.43 16.29 15.90
N VAL A 270 -8.85 15.03 15.87
CA VAL A 270 -8.00 13.88 16.23
C VAL A 270 -7.00 13.55 15.12
N VAL A 271 -7.33 13.78 13.85
CA VAL A 271 -6.48 13.45 12.69
C VAL A 271 -5.09 14.13 12.72
N PRO A 272 -4.94 15.44 12.99
CA PRO A 272 -3.63 16.08 13.13
C PRO A 272 -2.75 15.45 14.22
N ILE A 273 -3.35 15.10 15.36
CA ILE A 273 -2.65 14.44 16.47
C ILE A 273 -2.15 13.07 16.00
N GLN A 274 -3.00 12.28 15.34
CA GLN A 274 -2.59 10.99 14.76
C GLN A 274 -1.47 11.14 13.72
N SER A 275 -1.55 12.15 12.85
CA SER A 275 -0.51 12.44 11.84
C SER A 275 0.83 12.81 12.48
N TYR A 276 0.82 13.66 13.50
CA TYR A 276 2.03 14.01 14.27
C TYR A 276 2.64 12.78 14.96
N THR A 277 1.80 11.97 15.62
CA THR A 277 2.23 10.73 16.29
C THR A 277 2.81 9.73 15.29
N GLY A 278 2.24 9.66 14.07
CA GLY A 278 2.76 8.86 12.96
C GLY A 278 4.14 9.30 12.47
N LYS A 279 4.36 10.63 12.34
CA LYS A 279 5.69 11.18 12.00
C LYS A 279 6.73 10.84 13.08
N LEU A 280 6.34 10.97 14.34
CA LEU A 280 7.22 10.64 15.46
C LEU A 280 7.54 9.14 15.52
N SER A 281 6.58 8.28 15.20
CA SER A 281 6.79 6.83 15.06
C SER A 281 7.81 6.51 13.96
N SER A 282 7.72 7.18 12.80
CA SER A 282 8.69 7.01 11.72
C SER A 282 10.12 7.43 12.13
N LYS A 283 10.24 8.57 12.84
CA LYS A 283 11.54 9.04 13.38
C LYS A 283 12.17 8.04 14.34
N PHE A 284 11.41 7.52 15.30
CA PHE A 284 11.93 6.52 16.24
C PHE A 284 12.25 5.19 15.56
N ARG A 285 11.49 4.78 14.53
CA ARG A 285 11.80 3.60 13.72
C ARG A 285 13.15 3.72 13.02
N LEU A 286 13.47 4.89 12.46
CA LEU A 286 14.79 5.15 11.88
C LEU A 286 15.90 5.07 12.93
N GLN A 287 15.70 5.70 14.09
CA GLN A 287 16.68 5.63 15.19
C GLN A 287 16.91 4.20 15.69
N THR A 288 15.85 3.37 15.76
CA THR A 288 15.96 1.95 16.08
C THR A 288 16.82 1.22 15.04
N ALA A 289 16.61 1.48 13.74
CA ALA A 289 17.41 0.87 12.68
C ALA A 289 18.90 1.23 12.83
N ILE A 290 19.23 2.52 13.01
CA ILE A 290 20.62 2.98 13.20
C ILE A 290 21.30 2.29 14.39
N LYS A 291 20.61 2.17 15.53
CA LYS A 291 21.17 1.51 16.72
C LYS A 291 21.29 -0.01 16.56
N THR A 292 20.38 -0.62 15.79
CA THR A 292 20.45 -2.04 15.45
C THR A 292 21.64 -2.33 14.55
N ASP A 293 21.87 -1.48 13.54
CA ASP A 293 23.01 -1.60 12.62
C ASP A 293 24.34 -1.48 13.35
N GLU A 294 24.46 -0.54 14.30
CA GLU A 294 25.65 -0.38 15.15
C GLU A 294 25.95 -1.66 15.95
N ARG A 295 24.93 -2.25 16.60
CA ARG A 295 25.08 -3.51 17.34
C ARG A 295 25.44 -4.69 16.42
N VAL A 296 24.80 -4.80 15.26
CA VAL A 296 25.09 -5.87 14.28
C VAL A 296 26.51 -5.75 13.76
N ARG A 297 26.98 -4.54 13.47
CA ARG A 297 28.37 -4.29 13.07
C ARG A 297 29.36 -4.69 14.17
N LEU A 298 29.10 -4.33 15.43
CA LEU A 298 29.95 -4.75 16.55
C LEU A 298 30.02 -6.28 16.66
N MET A 299 28.91 -6.98 16.44
CA MET A 299 28.90 -8.45 16.42
C MET A 299 29.73 -9.03 15.28
N ASP A 300 29.70 -8.41 14.10
CA ASP A 300 30.51 -8.85 12.94
C ASP A 300 32.02 -8.72 13.22
N GLU A 301 32.44 -7.60 13.82
CA GLU A 301 33.83 -7.36 14.25
C GLU A 301 34.27 -8.38 15.34
N ILE A 302 33.40 -8.70 16.30
CA ILE A 302 33.67 -9.70 17.36
C ILE A 302 33.82 -11.12 16.77
N ILE A 303 32.95 -11.50 15.83
CA ILE A 303 32.99 -12.83 15.20
C ILE A 303 34.27 -12.98 14.37
N SER A 304 34.64 -11.94 13.61
CA SER A 304 35.89 -11.90 12.85
C SER A 304 37.13 -12.03 13.76
N GLY A 305 37.10 -11.41 14.95
CA GLY A 305 38.19 -11.45 15.94
C GLY A 305 38.12 -12.57 16.99
N VAL A 306 37.22 -13.55 16.86
CA VAL A 306 36.87 -14.47 17.96
C VAL A 306 38.06 -15.28 18.51
N GLN A 307 39.00 -15.67 17.65
CA GLN A 307 40.17 -16.45 18.05
C GLN A 307 41.07 -15.68 19.03
N VAL A 308 41.30 -14.40 18.77
CA VAL A 308 42.11 -13.51 19.64
C VAL A 308 41.37 -13.29 20.96
N ILE A 309 40.07 -12.99 20.90
CA ILE A 309 39.24 -12.78 22.10
C ILE A 309 39.28 -14.01 23.02
N LYS A 310 39.22 -15.22 22.44
CA LYS A 310 39.34 -16.48 23.18
C LYS A 310 40.74 -16.71 23.77
N MET A 311 41.81 -16.40 23.02
CA MET A 311 43.19 -16.53 23.49
C MET A 311 43.47 -15.66 24.73
N TYR A 312 42.89 -14.45 24.77
CA TYR A 312 43.07 -13.50 25.88
C TYR A 312 41.97 -13.55 26.95
N ALA A 313 41.00 -14.48 26.83
CA ALA A 313 39.85 -14.59 27.73
C ALA A 313 39.05 -13.26 27.90
N TRP A 314 38.89 -12.51 26.80
CA TRP A 314 38.21 -11.21 26.77
C TRP A 314 36.69 -11.32 26.57
N GLU A 315 36.07 -12.49 26.76
CA GLU A 315 34.65 -12.66 26.46
C GLU A 315 33.76 -11.79 27.35
N LYS A 316 34.08 -11.67 28.65
CA LYS A 316 33.30 -10.85 29.58
C LYS A 316 33.24 -9.36 29.19
N PRO A 317 34.36 -8.67 28.91
CA PRO A 317 34.31 -7.26 28.49
C PRO A 317 33.61 -7.06 27.14
N PHE A 318 33.79 -7.96 26.16
CA PHE A 318 33.06 -7.88 24.88
C PHE A 318 31.55 -8.14 25.06
N CYS A 319 31.15 -9.05 25.95
CA CYS A 319 29.75 -9.23 26.32
C CYS A 319 29.16 -7.95 26.94
N ALA A 320 29.88 -7.29 27.84
CA ALA A 320 29.43 -6.03 28.45
C ALA A 320 29.29 -4.90 27.40
N LEU A 321 30.19 -4.84 26.42
CA LEU A 321 30.11 -3.89 25.29
C LEU A 321 28.82 -4.10 24.48
N VAL A 322 28.52 -5.35 24.12
CA VAL A 322 27.29 -5.71 23.39
C VAL A 322 26.04 -5.42 24.22
N GLU A 323 26.08 -5.68 25.53
CA GLU A 323 24.98 -5.37 26.45
C GLU A 323 24.71 -3.86 26.51
N MET A 324 25.75 -3.03 26.53
CA MET A 324 25.60 -1.57 26.49
C MET A 324 24.96 -1.11 25.17
N ALA A 325 25.43 -1.62 24.03
CA ALA A 325 24.82 -1.35 22.73
C ALA A 325 23.33 -1.75 22.70
N ARG A 326 23.00 -2.93 23.25
CA ARG A 326 21.61 -3.40 23.38
C ARG A 326 20.77 -2.52 24.29
N LYS A 327 21.30 -2.04 25.41
CA LYS A 327 20.59 -1.10 26.30
C LYS A 327 20.25 0.21 25.57
N LEU A 328 21.17 0.74 24.76
CA LEU A 328 20.93 1.94 23.95
C LEU A 328 19.86 1.71 22.88
N GLU A 329 19.91 0.57 22.18
CA GLU A 329 18.88 0.14 21.23
C GLU A 329 17.51 0.04 21.91
N LEU A 330 17.42 -0.66 23.03
CA LEU A 330 16.18 -0.87 23.77
C LEU A 330 15.55 0.43 24.27
N ARG A 331 16.33 1.43 24.69
CA ARG A 331 15.76 2.75 25.07
C ARG A 331 14.95 3.37 23.93
N VAL A 332 15.44 3.26 22.68
CA VAL A 332 14.75 3.79 21.50
C VAL A 332 13.55 2.91 21.15
N VAL A 333 13.70 1.59 21.20
CA VAL A 333 12.60 0.62 20.97
C VAL A 333 11.45 0.85 21.94
N THR A 334 11.74 1.10 23.23
CA THR A 334 10.75 1.39 24.24
C THR A 334 10.01 2.70 23.94
N LYS A 335 10.73 3.78 23.57
CA LYS A 335 10.09 5.04 23.12
C LYS A 335 9.19 4.82 21.91
N SER A 336 9.67 4.08 20.90
CA SER A 336 8.90 3.72 19.70
C SER A 336 7.62 2.95 20.07
N SER A 337 7.73 2.01 21.02
CA SER A 337 6.60 1.22 21.51
C SER A 337 5.55 2.07 22.24
N TYR A 338 5.97 3.03 23.07
CA TYR A 338 5.04 3.97 23.70
C TYR A 338 4.31 4.83 22.68
N ILE A 339 5.01 5.38 21.68
CA ILE A 339 4.39 6.16 20.60
C ILE A 339 3.40 5.30 19.80
N ARG A 340 3.75 4.04 19.50
CA ARG A 340 2.84 3.11 18.84
C ARG A 340 1.60 2.82 19.69
N GLY A 341 1.76 2.67 21.00
CA GLY A 341 0.65 2.52 21.94
C GLY A 341 -0.29 3.73 21.90
N ILE A 342 0.26 4.95 21.98
CA ILE A 342 -0.51 6.20 21.88
C ILE A 342 -1.27 6.27 20.55
N TYR A 343 -0.62 5.94 19.43
CA TYR A 343 -1.25 5.91 18.11
C TYR A 343 -2.45 4.93 18.05
N MET A 344 -2.28 3.70 18.56
CA MET A 344 -3.36 2.71 18.61
C MET A 344 -4.52 3.17 19.51
N THR A 345 -4.22 3.79 20.65
CA THR A 345 -5.23 4.34 21.56
C THR A 345 -6.05 5.45 20.88
N PHE A 346 -5.40 6.41 20.21
CA PHE A 346 -6.11 7.46 19.48
C PHE A 346 -6.96 6.90 18.34
N ASN A 347 -6.54 5.82 17.69
CA ASN A 347 -7.34 5.18 16.65
C ASN A 347 -8.66 4.60 17.22
N LEU A 348 -8.60 3.93 18.38
CA LEU A 348 -9.79 3.41 19.05
C LEU A 348 -10.68 4.50 19.63
N PHE A 349 -10.08 5.57 20.15
CA PHE A 349 -10.79 6.67 20.81
C PHE A 349 -11.52 7.58 19.81
N ASN A 350 -11.01 7.71 18.59
CA ASN A 350 -11.53 8.60 17.56
C ASN A 350 -13.04 8.42 17.31
N THR A 351 -13.50 7.20 17.04
CA THR A 351 -14.92 6.92 16.76
C THR A 351 -15.80 7.10 17.99
N ARG A 352 -15.28 6.77 19.18
CA ARG A 352 -16.00 6.91 20.46
C ARG A 352 -16.19 8.36 20.85
N MET A 353 -15.17 9.20 20.65
CA MET A 353 -15.25 10.64 20.88
C MET A 353 -16.25 11.29 19.92
N ALA A 354 -16.20 10.94 18.62
CA ALA A 354 -17.16 11.44 17.63
C ALA A 354 -18.62 11.12 18.02
N LEU A 355 -18.87 9.88 18.44
CA LEU A 355 -20.18 9.44 18.90
C LEU A 355 -20.61 10.19 20.17
N TYR A 356 -19.72 10.32 21.16
CA TYR A 356 -19.99 11.06 22.39
C TYR A 356 -20.37 12.51 22.12
N CYS A 357 -19.56 13.24 21.34
CA CYS A 357 -19.84 14.61 20.95
C CYS A 357 -21.20 14.74 20.24
N THR A 358 -21.52 13.81 19.34
CA THR A 358 -22.79 13.82 18.60
C THR A 358 -23.99 13.63 19.53
N ILE A 359 -23.94 12.66 20.46
CA ILE A 359 -25.02 12.39 21.41
C ILE A 359 -25.23 13.58 22.36
N ILE A 360 -24.16 14.18 22.86
CA ILE A 360 -24.26 15.39 23.71
C ILE A 360 -24.86 16.55 22.92
N SER A 361 -24.45 16.76 21.67
CA SER A 361 -25.04 17.79 20.82
C SER A 361 -26.52 17.53 20.50
N MET A 362 -26.94 16.28 20.30
CA MET A 362 -28.36 15.93 20.16
C MET A 362 -29.17 16.36 21.37
N LEU A 363 -28.65 16.09 22.57
CA LEU A 363 -29.31 16.45 23.82
C LEU A 363 -29.43 17.98 23.96
N LEU A 364 -28.37 18.72 23.61
CA LEU A 364 -28.36 20.19 23.67
C LEU A 364 -29.32 20.84 22.66
N PHE A 365 -29.48 20.26 21.47
CA PHE A 365 -30.44 20.74 20.46
C PHE A 365 -31.88 20.26 20.70
N GLY A 366 -32.12 19.46 21.75
CA GLY A 366 -33.45 18.93 22.07
C GLY A 366 -33.96 17.89 21.06
N HIS A 367 -33.06 17.22 20.32
CA HIS A 367 -33.45 16.13 19.44
C HIS A 367 -33.75 14.85 20.22
N GLU A 368 -34.80 14.13 19.82
CA GLU A 368 -35.12 12.83 20.42
C GLU A 368 -33.97 11.83 20.23
N LEU A 369 -33.51 11.30 21.37
CA LEU A 369 -32.51 10.24 21.41
C LEU A 369 -33.20 8.89 21.23
N SER A 370 -33.14 8.35 20.02
CA SER A 370 -33.68 7.03 19.69
C SER A 370 -32.56 6.06 19.30
N ALA A 371 -32.76 4.78 19.57
CA ALA A 371 -31.78 3.72 19.31
C ALA A 371 -31.40 3.64 17.83
N ASP A 372 -32.37 3.72 16.91
CA ASP A 372 -32.13 3.70 15.47
C ASP A 372 -31.14 4.80 15.04
N LYS A 373 -31.32 6.03 15.52
CA LYS A 373 -30.42 7.15 15.20
C LYS A 373 -29.00 6.91 15.73
N VAL A 374 -28.87 6.51 17.00
CA VAL A 374 -27.55 6.33 17.64
C VAL A 374 -26.75 5.20 16.98
N PHE A 375 -27.40 4.08 16.66
CA PHE A 375 -26.74 2.95 16.00
C PHE A 375 -26.35 3.26 14.55
N VAL A 376 -27.19 3.98 13.81
CA VAL A 376 -26.88 4.43 12.44
C VAL A 376 -25.68 5.38 12.45
N VAL A 377 -25.69 6.39 13.33
CA VAL A 377 -24.58 7.35 13.49
C VAL A 377 -23.29 6.64 13.88
N SER A 378 -23.34 5.74 14.86
CA SER A 378 -22.17 4.96 15.28
C SER A 378 -21.58 4.14 14.13
N SER A 379 -22.45 3.49 13.35
CA SER A 379 -22.04 2.69 12.19
C SER A 379 -21.35 3.56 11.13
N TYR A 380 -21.90 4.75 10.85
CA TYR A 380 -21.29 5.68 9.90
C TYR A 380 -19.94 6.25 10.37
N PHE A 381 -19.77 6.55 11.66
CA PHE A 381 -18.46 6.95 12.17
C PHE A 381 -17.42 5.82 12.07
N ASN A 382 -17.82 4.56 12.28
CA ASN A 382 -16.92 3.42 12.06
C ASN A 382 -16.53 3.29 10.59
N VAL A 383 -17.48 3.45 9.67
CA VAL A 383 -17.20 3.45 8.22
C VAL A 383 -16.20 4.55 7.87
N LEU A 384 -16.46 5.79 8.31
CA LEU A 384 -15.63 6.97 8.04
C LEU A 384 -14.22 6.83 8.63
N ALA A 385 -14.09 6.31 9.86
CA ALA A 385 -12.79 6.09 10.47
C ALA A 385 -11.95 5.07 9.69
N GLN A 386 -12.56 3.97 9.24
CA GLN A 386 -11.86 2.97 8.44
C GLN A 386 -11.46 3.52 7.06
N THR A 387 -12.32 4.29 6.38
CA THR A 387 -12.02 4.82 5.04
C THR A 387 -11.03 5.97 5.07
N MET A 388 -11.34 7.03 5.82
CA MET A 388 -10.57 8.26 5.83
C MET A 388 -9.35 8.15 6.72
N CYS A 389 -9.51 7.74 7.98
CA CYS A 389 -8.37 7.68 8.91
C CYS A 389 -7.46 6.46 8.63
N GLY A 390 -8.04 5.34 8.20
CA GLY A 390 -7.30 4.11 7.88
C GLY A 390 -6.75 4.08 6.47
N MET A 391 -7.63 3.85 5.48
CA MET A 391 -7.21 3.55 4.10
C MET A 391 -6.67 4.77 3.35
N PHE A 392 -7.31 5.93 3.48
CA PHE A 392 -6.92 7.14 2.76
C PHE A 392 -5.58 7.70 3.26
N VAL A 393 -5.38 7.85 4.57
CA VAL A 393 -4.10 8.32 5.13
C VAL A 393 -2.95 7.38 4.76
N ARG A 394 -3.15 6.06 4.87
CA ARG A 394 -2.13 5.09 4.46
C ARG A 394 -1.86 5.14 2.95
N GLY A 395 -2.92 5.23 2.15
CA GLY A 395 -2.80 5.30 0.70
C GLY A 395 -2.04 6.53 0.20
N PHE A 396 -2.20 7.68 0.86
CA PHE A 396 -1.43 8.88 0.55
C PHE A 396 0.08 8.65 0.74
N ALA A 397 0.48 7.99 1.82
CA ALA A 397 1.89 7.67 2.07
C ALA A 397 2.46 6.70 1.04
N GLU A 398 1.74 5.61 0.74
CA GLU A 398 2.17 4.61 -0.26
C GLU A 398 2.28 5.21 -1.67
N LEU A 399 1.34 6.10 -2.05
CA LEU A 399 1.40 6.81 -3.33
C LEU A 399 2.59 7.75 -3.42
N ALA A 400 2.91 8.49 -2.35
CA ALA A 400 4.08 9.35 -2.33
C ALA A 400 5.38 8.56 -2.57
N GLU A 401 5.54 7.42 -1.88
CA GLU A 401 6.69 6.53 -2.07
C GLU A 401 6.74 5.93 -3.49
N CYS A 402 5.58 5.53 -4.03
CA CYS A 402 5.47 5.02 -5.39
C CYS A 402 5.84 6.07 -6.44
N MET A 403 5.46 7.33 -6.23
CA MET A 403 5.80 8.42 -7.15
C MET A 403 7.32 8.65 -7.22
N VAL A 404 8.02 8.54 -6.08
CA VAL A 404 9.48 8.60 -6.03
C VAL A 404 10.11 7.40 -6.75
N ALA A 405 9.57 6.20 -6.57
CA ALA A 405 10.01 5.00 -7.29
C ALA A 405 9.82 5.13 -8.81
N ILE A 406 8.64 5.56 -9.27
CA ILE A 406 8.34 5.79 -10.70
C ILE A 406 9.29 6.82 -11.29
N ARG A 407 9.59 7.91 -10.56
CA ARG A 407 10.53 8.94 -11.01
C ARG A 407 11.93 8.36 -11.22
N ARG A 408 12.43 7.54 -10.29
CA ARG A 408 13.73 6.85 -10.42
C ARG A 408 13.76 5.86 -11.60
N LEU A 409 12.70 5.06 -11.76
CA LEU A 409 12.55 4.15 -12.90
C LEU A 409 12.50 4.90 -14.23
N GLN A 410 11.76 6.02 -14.28
CA GLN A 410 11.67 6.84 -15.48
C GLN A 410 13.03 7.43 -15.87
N TYR A 411 13.78 7.96 -14.92
CA TYR A 411 15.14 8.45 -15.18
C TYR A 411 16.04 7.34 -15.71
N PHE A 412 15.98 6.14 -15.12
CA PHE A 412 16.74 4.99 -15.61
C PHE A 412 16.38 4.61 -17.05
N LEU A 413 15.09 4.60 -17.40
CA LEU A 413 14.64 4.27 -18.76
C LEU A 413 15.04 5.34 -19.81
N MET A 414 15.40 6.54 -19.37
CA MET A 414 15.83 7.64 -20.24
C MET A 414 17.33 7.69 -20.49
N TYR A 415 18.15 6.84 -19.85
CA TYR A 415 19.58 6.78 -20.13
C TYR A 415 19.88 6.44 -21.60
N GLU A 416 21.04 6.89 -22.06
CA GLU A 416 21.49 6.68 -23.43
C GLU A 416 21.68 5.20 -23.75
N GLU A 417 21.14 4.82 -24.91
CA GLU A 417 21.29 3.47 -25.43
C GLU A 417 22.53 3.37 -26.30
N PHE A 418 23.11 2.17 -26.36
CA PHE A 418 24.22 1.87 -27.26
C PHE A 418 23.77 2.03 -28.72
N GLN A 419 24.34 3.00 -29.43
CA GLN A 419 24.14 3.17 -30.87
C GLN A 419 25.16 2.31 -31.64
N GLY A 420 24.71 1.19 -32.21
CA GLY A 420 25.54 0.32 -33.03
C GLY A 420 26.00 0.93 -34.37
N ASN A 421 25.44 2.07 -34.79
CA ASN A 421 25.66 2.64 -36.12
C ASN A 421 27.02 3.35 -36.32
N ASN A 422 27.84 3.52 -35.27
CA ASN A 422 29.17 4.13 -35.40
C ASN A 422 30.34 3.14 -35.42
N ILE A 423 30.06 1.83 -35.50
CA ILE A 423 31.10 0.86 -35.86
C ILE A 423 31.00 0.65 -37.38
N VAL A 424 31.45 1.66 -38.13
CA VAL A 424 32.11 1.34 -39.40
C VAL A 424 33.30 0.49 -38.97
N VAL A 425 33.18 -0.82 -39.11
CA VAL A 425 34.31 -1.74 -38.97
C VAL A 425 35.38 -1.16 -39.88
N SER A 426 36.40 -0.52 -39.30
CA SER A 426 37.54 -0.02 -40.04
C SER A 426 38.26 -1.26 -40.57
N LYS A 427 37.82 -1.69 -41.75
CA LYS A 427 38.54 -2.60 -42.64
C LYS A 427 39.72 -1.82 -43.24
N MET A 428 40.52 -1.19 -42.37
CA MET A 428 41.70 -0.38 -42.67
C MET A 428 42.78 -0.66 -41.61
N LEU A 429 43.11 -1.92 -41.39
CA LEU A 429 44.39 -2.31 -40.78
C LEU A 429 45.10 -3.44 -41.56
N SER A 430 44.86 -3.49 -42.87
CA SER A 430 45.68 -4.30 -43.79
C SER A 430 45.86 -3.55 -45.10
N ASN A 431 46.65 -2.48 -45.05
CA ASN A 431 47.51 -1.97 -46.13
C ASN A 431 47.94 -0.55 -45.79
N SER A 432 49.12 -0.40 -45.21
CA SER A 432 50.19 0.38 -45.79
C SER A 432 51.29 0.57 -44.75
N TYR A 433 52.34 -0.25 -44.87
CA TYR A 433 53.67 0.16 -44.49
C TYR A 433 54.10 1.23 -45.51
N ASN A 434 54.28 2.48 -45.08
CA ASN A 434 55.39 3.34 -45.46
C ASN A 434 55.22 4.78 -44.94
N GLY A 435 56.14 5.16 -44.05
CA GLY A 435 56.87 6.44 -44.05
C GLY A 435 56.14 7.76 -43.86
N GLY A 436 56.62 8.56 -42.91
CA GLY A 436 56.56 10.03 -43.00
C GLY A 436 56.06 10.75 -41.75
N ILE A 437 56.96 11.52 -41.13
CA ILE A 437 56.75 12.45 -40.03
C ILE A 437 56.04 13.72 -40.55
N ASN A 438 54.96 14.20 -39.91
CA ASN A 438 54.77 15.60 -39.45
C ASN A 438 53.35 15.94 -38.93
N GLU A 439 53.38 16.69 -37.82
CA GLU A 439 52.51 17.80 -37.37
C GLU A 439 50.99 17.65 -37.05
N HIS A 440 50.71 17.91 -35.77
CA HIS A 440 49.64 18.73 -35.17
C HIS A 440 48.25 18.82 -35.83
N ARG A 441 47.24 18.32 -35.11
CA ARG A 441 46.06 19.14 -34.74
C ARG A 441 45.33 18.57 -33.51
N GLN A 442 45.50 19.22 -32.36
CA GLN A 442 44.55 19.10 -31.25
C GLN A 442 43.28 19.84 -31.65
N ILE A 443 42.16 19.12 -31.77
CA ILE A 443 40.82 19.73 -31.77
C ILE A 443 40.21 19.45 -30.40
N SER A 444 40.35 20.46 -29.54
CA SER A 444 39.62 20.60 -28.30
C SER A 444 38.14 20.87 -28.62
N ASN A 445 37.27 19.88 -28.44
CA ASN A 445 35.84 20.11 -28.34
C ASN A 445 35.46 20.26 -26.86
N LYS A 446 35.59 21.49 -26.39
CA LYS A 446 35.10 21.96 -25.11
C LYS A 446 33.57 22.05 -25.18
N VAL A 447 32.87 20.97 -24.84
CA VAL A 447 31.41 21.00 -24.63
C VAL A 447 31.17 21.52 -23.21
N SER A 448 30.37 22.58 -23.15
CA SER A 448 29.89 23.27 -21.95
C SER A 448 29.48 22.30 -20.85
N ARG A 449 30.15 22.39 -19.70
CA ARG A 449 29.59 21.93 -18.42
C ARG A 449 28.35 22.79 -18.16
N GLN A 450 27.17 22.25 -18.47
CA GLN A 450 25.98 22.63 -17.72
C GLN A 450 26.09 21.89 -16.39
N ASP A 451 26.58 22.60 -15.39
CA ASP A 451 26.56 22.13 -14.01
C ASP A 451 25.12 21.75 -13.66
N LEU A 452 24.95 20.48 -13.32
CA LEU A 452 23.70 19.90 -12.86
C LEU A 452 23.23 20.67 -11.63
N PRO A 453 21.95 21.04 -11.52
CA PRO A 453 21.39 21.38 -10.22
C PRO A 453 21.36 20.09 -9.41
N TYR A 454 22.32 19.95 -8.50
CA TYR A 454 22.24 19.06 -7.36
C TYR A 454 21.01 19.51 -6.55
N ILE A 455 19.87 18.86 -6.77
CA ILE A 455 18.67 19.11 -5.97
C ILE A 455 18.83 18.31 -4.69
N ASP A 456 19.30 19.05 -3.69
CA ASP A 456 19.35 18.68 -2.30
C ASP A 456 17.92 18.63 -1.75
N ASP A 457 17.32 17.43 -1.69
CA ASP A 457 16.19 17.17 -0.78
C ASP A 457 16.70 16.62 0.57
N GLU A 458 18.00 16.70 0.85
CA GLU A 458 18.62 16.29 2.12
C GLU A 458 19.07 17.47 3.00
N VAL A 459 18.56 18.70 2.83
CA VAL A 459 18.89 19.81 3.77
C VAL A 459 18.34 19.57 5.20
N SER A 460 17.47 18.58 5.41
CA SER A 460 17.11 18.12 6.77
C SER A 460 17.89 16.90 7.26
N ASN A 461 18.69 16.26 6.39
CA ASN A 461 19.42 15.04 6.68
C ASN A 461 20.94 15.18 6.54
N HIS A 462 21.48 16.24 5.93
CA HIS A 462 22.92 16.43 5.81
C HIS A 462 23.54 16.90 7.13
N GLU A 463 22.87 17.81 7.86
CA GLU A 463 23.24 18.12 9.25
C GLU A 463 23.08 16.89 10.14
N ALA A 464 22.06 16.06 9.91
CA ALA A 464 21.89 14.82 10.65
C ALA A 464 22.90 13.73 10.25
N ARG A 465 23.38 13.68 9.00
CA ARG A 465 24.36 12.70 8.50
C ARG A 465 25.78 13.09 8.89
N GLU A 466 26.15 14.37 8.80
CA GLU A 466 27.40 14.86 9.35
C GLU A 466 27.40 14.77 10.88
N GLU A 467 26.30 15.09 11.59
CA GLU A 467 26.17 14.78 13.02
C GLU A 467 26.26 13.29 13.29
N VAL A 468 25.69 12.42 12.44
CA VAL A 468 25.70 10.96 12.63
C VAL A 468 27.07 10.37 12.33
N ASP A 469 27.82 10.88 11.35
CA ASP A 469 29.18 10.41 11.05
C ASP A 469 30.20 10.96 12.06
N LEU A 470 30.03 12.19 12.57
CA LEU A 470 30.75 12.71 13.75
C LEU A 470 30.38 11.95 15.03
N LYS A 471 29.10 11.57 15.22
CA LYS A 471 28.65 10.71 16.34
C LYS A 471 29.10 9.25 16.19
N LYS A 472 29.33 8.73 14.97
CA LYS A 472 29.86 7.37 14.73
C LYS A 472 31.32 7.26 15.16
N HIS A 473 32.16 8.25 14.85
CA HIS A 473 33.54 8.29 15.36
C HIS A 473 33.58 8.47 16.88
N ASN A 474 32.64 9.26 17.43
CA ASN A 474 32.54 9.46 18.87
C ASN A 474 31.85 8.29 19.61
N GLY A 475 31.11 7.40 18.96
CA GLY A 475 30.38 6.31 19.63
C GLY A 475 31.31 5.34 20.35
N LEU A 476 32.40 4.94 19.68
CA LEU A 476 33.40 4.05 20.26
C LEU A 476 34.21 4.76 21.37
N VAL A 477 34.50 6.05 21.19
CA VAL A 477 35.22 6.87 22.19
C VAL A 477 34.36 7.16 23.42
N ILE A 478 33.06 7.45 23.25
CA ILE A 478 32.11 7.70 24.33
C ILE A 478 31.91 6.42 25.14
N VAL A 479 31.69 5.28 24.46
CA VAL A 479 31.55 3.97 25.11
C VAL A 479 32.83 3.56 25.83
N ALA A 480 34.01 3.78 25.22
CA ALA A 480 35.29 3.57 25.88
C ALA A 480 35.49 4.51 27.08
N SER A 481 35.07 5.79 26.99
CA SER A 481 35.18 6.76 28.08
C SER A 481 34.27 6.42 29.25
N ASP A 482 33.03 5.97 28.99
CA ASP A 482 32.08 5.55 30.02
C ASP A 482 32.53 4.25 30.71
N LEU A 483 33.14 3.32 29.95
CA LEU A 483 33.76 2.12 30.50
C LEU A 483 34.96 2.46 31.39
N LEU A 484 35.84 3.37 30.95
CA LEU A 484 36.98 3.82 31.76
C LEU A 484 36.55 4.54 33.04
N ARG A 485 35.50 5.38 32.96
CA ARG A 485 34.96 6.12 34.11
C ARG A 485 34.30 5.20 35.14
N ASN A 486 33.55 4.20 34.68
CA ASN A 486 32.99 3.18 35.57
C ASN A 486 34.06 2.28 36.19
N THR A 487 35.11 1.94 35.44
CA THR A 487 36.23 1.14 35.97
C THR A 487 37.04 1.93 37.01
N ALA A 488 37.25 3.23 36.79
CA ALA A 488 37.90 4.12 37.77
C ALA A 488 37.09 4.25 39.08
N ASN A 489 35.76 4.38 38.98
CA ASN A 489 34.88 4.44 40.15
C ASN A 489 34.87 3.13 40.97
N ILE A 490 35.05 1.98 40.32
CA ILE A 490 35.15 0.68 40.99
C ILE A 490 36.48 0.57 41.76
N ILE A 491 37.58 1.04 41.16
CA ILE A 491 38.92 1.05 41.79
C ILE A 491 39.00 2.06 42.95
N GLU A 492 38.31 3.20 42.85
CA GLU A 492 38.22 4.17 43.97
C GLU A 492 37.31 3.68 45.11
N GLY A 493 36.28 2.88 44.79
CA GLY A 493 35.43 2.21 45.77
C GLY A 493 36.16 1.13 46.57
N GLU A 494 37.07 0.38 45.93
CA GLU A 494 37.90 -0.64 46.59
C GLU A 494 39.04 -0.04 47.44
N ARG A 495 39.47 1.21 47.19
CA ARG A 495 40.48 1.91 48.02
C ARG A 495 39.93 2.58 49.27
N ARG A 496 38.60 2.64 49.44
CA ARG A 496 37.92 3.28 50.58
C ARG A 496 37.33 2.31 51.60
N ASN A 497 37.55 1.00 51.44
CA ASN A 497 37.17 -0.04 52.41
C ASN A 497 38.40 -0.70 53.01
#